data_AF-A0A3D5KEZ9-F1
#
_entry.id   AF-A0A3D5KEZ9-F1
#
_cell.length_a   1.000
_cell.length_b   1.000
_cell.length_c   1.000
_cell.angle_alpha   90.00
_cell.angle_beta   90.00
_cell.angle_gamma   90.00
#
_symmetry.space_group_name_H-M   'P 1'
#
loop_
_entity.id
_entity.type
_entity.pdbx_description
1 polymer ?
#
loop_
_entity_poly.entity_id
_entity_poly.type
_entity_poly.pdbx_seq_one_letter_code
_entity_poly.pdbx_strand_id
1 'polypeptide(L)'
;MYREINAIEKETGRYELYVGYPYVEGRFQDGTFVKAPLLLFPVKLIKEKDTWLIDNIEEQYILINKVFLMAFEKYNNTSIQQDLITEFYDLSEVNIQDQESLLKYIKDAGIVIKGKAGDLVERFKEHVGKDAGSEYALGELVVQNYLVLGRFHIANNSIYNDYLALEQGMEPNRLLDRLLINANEGNSTKVQASEGQEEIREEDFYFMTSLDYS
;
A
#
# COMPACT_ATOMS: atom_id res chain seq x y z
N MET A 1 -0.69 5.54 -20.61
CA MET A 1 -1.68 4.67 -19.93
C MET A 1 -1.80 3.27 -20.52
N TYR A 2 -2.70 2.93 -21.47
CA TYR A 2 -2.88 1.50 -21.89
C TYR A 2 -1.59 0.77 -22.29
N ARG A 3 -0.80 1.36 -23.21
CA ARG A 3 0.48 0.77 -23.65
C ARG A 3 1.51 0.63 -22.53
N GLU A 4 1.47 1.55 -21.58
CA GLU A 4 2.40 1.64 -20.46
C GLU A 4 2.05 0.59 -19.39
N ILE A 5 0.77 0.44 -19.06
CA ILE A 5 0.29 -0.60 -18.13
C ILE A 5 0.64 -1.98 -18.66
N ASN A 6 0.38 -2.25 -19.94
CA ASN A 6 0.72 -3.53 -20.55
C ASN A 6 2.24 -3.77 -20.64
N ALA A 7 3.05 -2.71 -20.74
CA ALA A 7 4.51 -2.85 -20.71
C ALA A 7 4.98 -3.25 -19.31
N ILE A 8 4.42 -2.61 -18.28
CA ILE A 8 4.75 -2.86 -16.88
C ILE A 8 4.25 -4.22 -16.43
N GLU A 9 3.07 -4.64 -16.86
CA GLU A 9 2.58 -6.00 -16.63
C GLU A 9 3.52 -7.04 -17.25
N LYS A 10 4.03 -6.81 -18.46
CA LYS A 10 5.00 -7.72 -19.09
C LYS A 10 6.35 -7.76 -18.36
N GLU A 11 6.77 -6.63 -17.78
CA GLU A 11 8.03 -6.52 -17.06
C GLU A 11 7.95 -7.08 -15.63
N THR A 12 6.84 -6.83 -14.93
CA THR A 12 6.69 -7.09 -13.50
C THR A 12 5.75 -8.25 -13.18
N GLY A 13 4.97 -8.71 -14.16
CA GLY A 13 3.87 -9.66 -13.99
C GLY A 13 2.62 -9.08 -13.34
N ARG A 14 2.58 -7.76 -13.07
CA ARG A 14 1.52 -7.12 -12.28
C ARG A 14 0.72 -6.11 -13.09
N TYR A 15 -0.60 -6.19 -12.97
CA TYR A 15 -1.52 -5.22 -13.57
C TYR A 15 -1.97 -4.18 -12.54
N GLU A 16 -1.23 -3.07 -12.44
CA GLU A 16 -1.38 -2.07 -11.39
C GLU A 16 -2.33 -0.91 -11.80
N LEU A 17 -3.55 -1.24 -12.22
CA LEU A 17 -4.58 -0.27 -12.59
C LEU A 17 -5.80 -0.42 -11.70
N TYR A 18 -6.22 0.69 -11.08
CA TYR A 18 -7.35 0.70 -10.18
C TYR A 18 -8.25 1.91 -10.41
N VAL A 19 -9.52 1.76 -10.08
CA VAL A 19 -10.42 2.87 -9.78
C VAL A 19 -10.36 3.13 -8.29
N GLY A 20 -9.92 4.33 -7.91
CA GLY A 20 -9.97 4.79 -6.53
C GLY A 20 -11.30 5.45 -6.21
N TYR A 21 -12.00 4.96 -5.18
CA TYR A 21 -13.27 5.50 -4.70
C TYR A 21 -13.64 4.97 -3.29
N PRO A 22 -14.36 5.71 -2.46
CA PRO A 22 -14.43 7.17 -2.45
C PRO A 22 -13.09 7.73 -1.97
N TYR A 23 -12.93 9.05 -1.97
CA TYR A 23 -11.75 9.72 -1.45
C TYR A 23 -11.98 10.21 -0.02
N VAL A 24 -10.90 10.30 0.74
CA VAL A 24 -10.81 11.05 1.98
C VAL A 24 -9.90 12.26 1.74
N GLU A 25 -10.34 13.42 2.25
CA GLU A 25 -9.63 14.67 2.15
C GLU A 25 -9.63 15.40 3.49
N GLY A 26 -8.50 15.96 3.89
CA GLY A 26 -8.39 16.55 5.22
C GLY A 26 -6.98 16.87 5.66
N ARG A 27 -6.81 17.04 6.97
CA ARG A 27 -5.50 17.20 7.61
C ARG A 27 -5.34 16.23 8.77
N PHE A 28 -4.17 15.63 8.87
CA PHE A 28 -3.79 14.86 10.06
C PHE A 28 -3.52 15.79 11.25
N GLN A 29 -3.32 15.22 12.45
CA GLN A 29 -3.09 15.98 13.68
C GLN A 29 -1.81 16.83 13.65
N ASP A 30 -0.78 16.38 12.93
CA ASP A 30 0.46 17.14 12.69
C ASP A 30 0.29 18.29 11.68
N GLY A 31 -0.88 18.38 11.05
CA GLY A 31 -1.22 19.37 10.04
C GLY A 31 -0.86 18.99 8.61
N THR A 32 -0.33 17.79 8.37
CA THR A 32 -0.09 17.25 7.03
C THR A 32 -1.40 17.10 6.27
N PHE A 33 -1.47 17.66 5.06
CA PHE A 33 -2.62 17.50 4.17
C PHE A 33 -2.67 16.09 3.60
N VAL A 34 -3.87 15.50 3.59
CA VAL A 34 -4.12 14.18 3.01
C VAL A 34 -5.27 14.26 2.02
N LYS A 35 -5.07 13.62 0.86
CA LYS A 35 -6.08 13.39 -0.16
C LYS A 35 -5.80 12.06 -0.83
N ALA A 36 -6.61 11.05 -0.54
CA ALA A 36 -6.34 9.68 -0.97
C ALA A 36 -7.65 8.90 -1.19
N PRO A 37 -7.68 7.92 -2.10
CA PRO A 37 -8.80 6.98 -2.16
C PRO A 37 -8.81 6.08 -0.93
N LEU A 38 -10.01 5.70 -0.48
CA LEU A 38 -10.22 4.72 0.59
C LEU A 38 -10.18 3.30 0.04
N LEU A 39 -10.92 3.02 -1.05
CA LEU A 39 -10.86 1.73 -1.75
C LEU A 39 -10.22 1.88 -3.13
N LEU A 40 -9.60 0.79 -3.57
CA LEU A 40 -8.96 0.63 -4.87
C LEU A 40 -9.55 -0.63 -5.52
N PHE A 41 -10.37 -0.42 -6.54
CA PHE A 41 -11.02 -1.49 -7.30
C PHE A 41 -10.15 -1.86 -8.50
N PRO A 42 -9.69 -3.12 -8.62
CA PRO A 42 -8.83 -3.54 -9.72
C PRO A 42 -9.63 -3.55 -11.01
N VAL A 43 -9.13 -2.87 -12.03
CA VAL A 43 -9.79 -2.78 -13.34
C VAL A 43 -8.80 -2.96 -14.47
N LYS A 44 -9.29 -3.42 -15.63
CA LYS A 44 -8.55 -3.49 -16.90
C LYS A 44 -9.15 -2.56 -17.94
N LEU A 45 -8.30 -2.06 -18.83
CA LEU A 45 -8.71 -1.30 -20.00
C LEU A 45 -8.83 -2.22 -21.21
N ILE A 46 -10.02 -2.27 -21.81
CA ILE A 46 -10.30 -3.02 -23.03
C ILE A 46 -10.51 -2.03 -24.17
N LYS A 47 -9.81 -2.24 -25.28
CA LYS A 47 -10.01 -1.44 -26.49
C LYS A 47 -10.88 -2.19 -27.47
N GLU A 48 -12.10 -1.70 -27.70
CA GLU A 48 -13.01 -2.22 -28.71
C GLU A 48 -13.17 -1.22 -29.85
N LYS A 49 -12.52 -1.48 -30.99
CA LYS A 49 -12.49 -0.58 -32.16
C LYS A 49 -11.99 0.82 -31.79
N ASP A 50 -12.91 1.76 -31.61
CA ASP A 50 -12.67 3.17 -31.29
C ASP A 50 -13.15 3.56 -29.87
N THR A 51 -13.65 2.60 -29.10
CA THR A 51 -14.16 2.80 -27.74
C THR A 51 -13.23 2.12 -26.72
N TRP A 52 -13.07 2.76 -25.57
CA TRP A 52 -12.42 2.18 -24.40
C TRP A 52 -13.47 1.75 -23.38
N LEU A 53 -13.35 0.51 -22.92
CA LEU A 53 -14.16 -0.04 -21.85
C LEU A 53 -13.28 -0.26 -20.62
N ILE A 54 -13.87 -0.09 -19.45
CA ILE A 54 -13.28 -0.43 -18.16
C ILE A 54 -14.04 -1.64 -17.66
N ASP A 55 -13.31 -2.67 -17.26
CA ASP A 55 -13.89 -3.91 -16.73
C ASP A 55 -13.19 -4.26 -15.42
N ASN A 56 -13.93 -4.82 -14.46
CA ASN A 56 -13.33 -5.25 -13.21
C ASN A 56 -12.45 -6.49 -13.43
N ILE A 57 -11.46 -6.69 -12.57
CA ILE A 57 -10.65 -7.91 -12.55
C ILE A 57 -11.09 -8.72 -11.33
N GLU A 58 -11.95 -9.71 -11.52
CA GLU A 58 -12.54 -10.51 -10.43
C GLU A 58 -11.50 -11.35 -9.68
N GLU A 59 -10.40 -11.71 -10.34
CA GLU A 59 -9.32 -12.49 -9.76
C GLU A 59 -8.33 -11.65 -8.93
N GLN A 60 -8.56 -10.35 -8.79
CA GLN A 60 -7.75 -9.46 -7.97
C GLN A 60 -8.57 -8.89 -6.82
N TYR A 61 -7.89 -8.67 -5.69
CA TYR A 61 -8.50 -8.07 -4.51
C TYR A 61 -8.88 -6.61 -4.75
N ILE A 62 -10.06 -6.25 -4.25
CA ILE A 62 -10.37 -4.88 -3.87
C ILE A 62 -9.54 -4.57 -2.62
N LEU A 63 -8.89 -3.41 -2.63
CA LEU A 63 -7.94 -3.05 -1.58
C LEU A 63 -8.44 -1.82 -0.82
N ILE A 64 -8.37 -1.88 0.51
CA ILE A 64 -8.31 -0.66 1.31
C ILE A 64 -6.92 -0.06 1.12
N ASN A 65 -6.85 1.25 0.92
CA ASN A 65 -5.59 1.94 0.70
C ASN A 65 -4.69 1.92 1.96
N LYS A 66 -3.83 0.89 2.06
CA LYS A 66 -2.87 0.70 3.16
C LYS A 66 -1.92 1.89 3.33
N VAL A 67 -1.58 2.59 2.25
CA VAL A 67 -0.73 3.79 2.33
C VAL A 67 -1.43 4.90 3.11
N PHE A 68 -2.74 5.06 2.93
CA PHE A 68 -3.53 5.99 3.74
C PHE A 68 -3.56 5.55 5.21
N LEU A 69 -3.78 4.25 5.48
CA LEU A 69 -3.81 3.72 6.86
C LEU A 69 -2.49 3.98 7.60
N MET A 70 -1.35 3.64 7.00
CA MET A 70 -0.03 3.90 7.59
C MET A 70 0.22 5.39 7.81
N ALA A 71 -0.14 6.23 6.84
CA ALA A 71 0.02 7.67 6.98
C ALA A 71 -0.84 8.17 8.15
N PHE A 72 -2.06 7.66 8.30
CA PHE A 72 -2.93 8.01 9.42
C PHE A 72 -2.31 7.60 10.77
N GLU A 73 -1.81 6.38 10.92
CA GLU A 73 -1.16 5.93 12.17
C GLU A 73 0.05 6.81 12.53
N LYS A 74 0.93 7.00 11.54
CA LYS A 74 2.16 7.77 11.70
C LYS A 74 1.91 9.23 12.08
N TYR A 75 1.02 9.92 11.37
CA TYR A 75 0.82 11.36 11.54
C TYR A 75 -0.18 11.72 12.65
N ASN A 76 -0.95 10.75 13.16
CA ASN A 76 -1.85 10.94 14.30
C ASN A 76 -1.34 10.26 15.59
N ASN A 77 -0.16 9.63 15.56
CA ASN A 77 0.41 8.87 16.68
C ASN A 77 -0.61 7.90 17.30
N THR A 78 -1.28 7.14 16.44
CA THR A 78 -2.35 6.21 16.82
C THR A 78 -2.12 4.86 16.16
N SER A 79 -2.73 3.82 16.71
CA SER A 79 -2.69 2.47 16.14
C SER A 79 -4.10 2.12 15.70
N ILE A 80 -4.23 1.70 14.45
CA ILE A 80 -5.45 1.13 13.90
C ILE A 80 -5.60 -0.29 14.45
N GLN A 81 -6.83 -0.79 14.51
CA GLN A 81 -7.07 -2.17 14.89
C GLN A 81 -6.36 -3.15 13.94
N GLN A 82 -5.55 -4.05 14.51
CA GLN A 82 -4.73 -5.01 13.77
C GLN A 82 -5.55 -5.97 12.89
N ASP A 83 -6.83 -6.20 13.23
CA ASP A 83 -7.71 -7.17 12.57
C ASP A 83 -8.47 -6.57 11.36
N LEU A 84 -8.14 -5.35 10.93
CA LEU A 84 -8.76 -4.72 9.77
C LEU A 84 -8.42 -5.50 8.50
N ILE A 85 -9.45 -6.08 7.86
CA ILE A 85 -9.30 -6.77 6.58
C ILE A 85 -9.16 -5.71 5.49
N THR A 86 -8.02 -5.74 4.80
CA THR A 86 -7.64 -4.72 3.81
C THR A 86 -7.68 -5.22 2.37
N GLU A 87 -7.92 -6.52 2.18
CA GLU A 87 -7.94 -7.20 0.88
C GLU A 87 -9.13 -8.17 0.86
N PHE A 88 -10.01 -8.05 -0.14
CA PHE A 88 -11.20 -8.90 -0.28
C PHE A 88 -11.61 -8.96 -1.76
N TYR A 89 -12.22 -10.06 -2.22
CA TYR A 89 -12.68 -10.17 -3.61
C TYR A 89 -14.01 -9.43 -3.81
N ASP A 90 -14.85 -9.42 -2.78
CA ASP A 90 -16.14 -8.72 -2.80
C ASP A 90 -16.37 -7.91 -1.51
N LEU A 91 -17.03 -6.77 -1.62
CA LEU A 91 -17.35 -5.89 -0.49
C LEU A 91 -18.26 -6.58 0.56
N SER A 92 -19.05 -7.56 0.14
CA SER A 92 -19.90 -8.35 1.05
C SER A 92 -19.12 -9.21 2.04
N GLU A 93 -17.86 -9.58 1.75
CA GLU A 93 -17.00 -10.32 2.69
C GLU A 93 -16.75 -9.55 3.98
N VAL A 94 -16.73 -8.21 3.89
CA VAL A 94 -16.55 -7.28 5.01
C VAL A 94 -17.84 -6.51 5.35
N ASN A 95 -18.98 -6.96 4.82
CA ASN A 95 -20.30 -6.35 5.04
C ASN A 95 -20.38 -4.85 4.67
N ILE A 96 -19.64 -4.45 3.63
CA ILE A 96 -19.72 -3.11 3.04
C ILE A 96 -20.74 -3.19 1.90
N GLN A 97 -21.87 -2.51 2.04
CA GLN A 97 -22.95 -2.49 1.05
C GLN A 97 -23.03 -1.15 0.30
N ASP A 98 -22.55 -0.09 0.95
CA ASP A 98 -22.63 1.28 0.51
C ASP A 98 -21.51 2.12 1.17
N GLN A 99 -21.49 3.41 0.85
CA GLN A 99 -20.49 4.31 1.40
C GLN A 99 -20.68 4.54 2.91
N GLU A 100 -21.90 4.46 3.46
CA GLU A 100 -22.13 4.63 4.89
C GLU A 100 -21.56 3.46 5.70
N SER A 101 -21.77 2.23 5.23
CA SER A 101 -21.20 1.02 5.81
C SER A 101 -19.68 0.98 5.67
N LEU A 102 -19.10 1.48 4.57
CA LEU A 102 -17.65 1.70 4.46
C LEU A 102 -17.14 2.66 5.53
N LEU A 103 -17.78 3.83 5.70
CA LEU A 103 -17.36 4.81 6.71
C LEU A 103 -17.50 4.25 8.12
N LYS A 104 -18.53 3.43 8.37
CA LYS A 104 -18.69 2.71 9.64
C LYS A 104 -17.56 1.69 9.84
N TYR A 105 -17.25 0.88 8.83
CA TYR A 105 -16.18 -0.10 8.88
C TYR A 105 -14.83 0.53 9.23
N ILE A 106 -14.51 1.66 8.58
CA ILE A 106 -13.29 2.44 8.85
C ILE A 106 -13.32 3.10 10.24
N LYS A 107 -14.50 3.56 10.69
CA LYS A 107 -14.68 4.12 12.02
C LYS A 107 -14.49 3.09 13.12
N ASP A 108 -14.99 1.87 12.94
CA ASP A 108 -14.82 0.78 13.88
C ASP A 108 -13.33 0.43 14.06
N ALA A 109 -12.51 0.63 13.01
CA ALA A 109 -11.05 0.51 13.05
C ALA A 109 -10.32 1.66 13.77
N GLY A 110 -11.03 2.74 14.13
CA GLY A 110 -10.49 3.89 14.87
C GLY A 110 -10.34 5.19 14.06
N ILE A 111 -10.71 5.20 12.77
CA ILE A 111 -10.55 6.38 11.90
C ILE A 111 -11.90 7.08 11.71
N VAL A 112 -12.04 8.30 12.25
CA VAL A 112 -13.27 9.08 12.11
C VAL A 112 -13.21 9.95 10.86
N ILE A 113 -14.04 9.63 9.87
CA ILE A 113 -14.20 10.42 8.65
C ILE A 113 -15.58 11.07 8.67
N LYS A 114 -15.63 12.39 8.52
CA LYS A 114 -16.86 13.19 8.46
C LYS A 114 -17.39 13.27 7.03
N GLY A 115 -18.62 13.77 6.91
CA GLY A 115 -19.28 14.00 5.62
C GLY A 115 -20.44 13.04 5.41
N LYS A 116 -21.16 13.23 4.31
CA LYS A 116 -22.28 12.38 3.94
C LYS A 116 -21.87 11.50 2.77
N ALA A 117 -22.27 10.23 2.83
CA ALA A 117 -22.35 9.43 1.62
C ALA A 117 -23.20 10.18 0.60
N GLY A 118 -22.75 10.23 -0.64
CA GLY A 118 -23.52 10.86 -1.71
C GLY A 118 -23.63 9.91 -2.88
N ASP A 119 -24.79 9.88 -3.50
CA ASP A 119 -25.09 8.94 -4.58
C ASP A 119 -24.42 9.31 -5.91
N LEU A 120 -23.93 10.56 -6.01
CA LEU A 120 -23.35 11.11 -7.23
C LEU A 120 -21.84 11.30 -7.09
N VAL A 121 -21.12 10.83 -8.11
CA VAL A 121 -19.68 11.08 -8.25
C VAL A 121 -19.41 12.55 -8.55
N GLU A 122 -18.35 13.07 -7.95
CA GLU A 122 -17.89 14.43 -8.14
C GLU A 122 -16.61 14.47 -8.98
N ARG A 123 -16.42 15.58 -9.70
CA ARG A 123 -15.16 15.83 -10.41
C ARG A 123 -14.05 16.04 -9.39
N PHE A 124 -12.92 15.34 -9.59
CA PHE A 124 -11.72 15.52 -8.78
C PHE A 124 -11.27 16.98 -8.80
N LYS A 125 -11.11 17.57 -7.62
CA LYS A 125 -10.62 18.94 -7.44
C LYS A 125 -9.13 18.89 -7.11
N GLU A 126 -8.32 19.62 -7.85
CA GLU A 126 -6.88 19.73 -7.55
C GLU A 126 -6.64 20.78 -6.45
N HIS A 127 -5.80 20.44 -5.49
CA HIS A 127 -5.29 21.37 -4.49
C HIS A 127 -3.84 21.66 -4.81
N VAL A 128 -3.56 22.89 -5.26
CA VAL A 128 -2.22 23.33 -5.66
C VAL A 128 -1.80 24.49 -4.75
N GLY A 129 -0.62 24.38 -4.15
CA GLY A 129 -0.01 25.45 -3.36
C GLY A 129 0.19 25.11 -1.88
N LYS A 130 0.78 26.05 -1.15
CA LYS A 130 1.11 25.89 0.29
C LYS A 130 -0.11 25.89 1.20
N ASP A 131 -1.25 26.38 0.71
CA ASP A 131 -2.51 26.46 1.46
C ASP A 131 -3.41 25.23 1.23
N ALA A 132 -2.91 24.19 0.56
CA ALA A 132 -3.65 22.95 0.36
C ALA A 132 -4.12 22.38 1.71
N GLY A 133 -5.44 22.23 1.85
CA GLY A 133 -6.08 21.73 3.06
C GLY A 133 -6.32 22.76 4.16
N SER A 134 -6.04 24.05 3.96
CA SER A 134 -6.30 25.10 4.97
C SER A 134 -7.76 25.23 5.38
N GLU A 135 -8.68 24.70 4.56
CA GLU A 135 -10.11 24.62 4.82
C GLU A 135 -10.50 23.56 5.86
N TYR A 136 -9.60 22.62 6.17
CA TYR A 136 -9.82 21.57 7.15
C TYR A 136 -9.13 21.90 8.48
N ALA A 137 -9.81 21.61 9.59
CA ALA A 137 -9.20 21.67 10.91
C ALA A 137 -8.14 20.55 11.10
N LEU A 138 -7.28 20.70 12.12
CA LEU A 138 -6.32 19.65 12.47
C LEU A 138 -7.05 18.35 12.87
N GLY A 139 -6.61 17.23 12.31
CA GLY A 139 -7.25 15.92 12.51
C GLY A 139 -8.62 15.78 11.84
N GLU A 140 -9.05 16.76 11.04
CA GLU A 140 -10.32 16.68 10.32
C GLU A 140 -10.15 15.94 8.99
N LEU A 141 -10.89 14.85 8.84
CA LEU A 141 -11.01 14.07 7.62
C LEU A 141 -12.45 14.13 7.11
N VAL A 142 -12.63 14.35 5.81
CA VAL A 142 -13.93 14.47 5.15
C VAL A 142 -13.97 13.56 3.93
N VAL A 143 -15.04 12.80 3.77
CA VAL A 143 -15.25 11.96 2.58
C VAL A 143 -15.62 12.82 1.37
N GLN A 144 -15.09 12.44 0.20
CA GLN A 144 -15.33 13.07 -1.09
C GLN A 144 -15.66 12.00 -2.12
N ASN A 145 -16.67 12.23 -2.96
CA ASN A 145 -17.12 11.23 -3.93
C ASN A 145 -16.34 11.28 -5.24
N TYR A 146 -15.02 11.42 -5.16
CA TYR A 146 -14.17 11.41 -6.34
C TYR A 146 -13.97 9.99 -6.83
N LEU A 147 -14.20 9.77 -8.12
CA LEU A 147 -13.91 8.52 -8.81
C LEU A 147 -12.75 8.77 -9.77
N VAL A 148 -11.61 8.15 -9.50
CA VAL A 148 -10.36 8.41 -10.24
C VAL A 148 -9.78 7.10 -10.74
N LEU A 149 -9.64 7.00 -12.06
CA LEU A 149 -8.87 5.94 -12.69
C LEU A 149 -7.39 6.30 -12.61
N GLY A 150 -6.58 5.42 -12.03
CA GLY A 150 -5.17 5.69 -11.81
C GLY A 150 -4.33 4.43 -11.72
N ARG A 151 -3.04 4.61 -11.95
CA ARG A 151 -2.05 3.60 -11.60
C ARG A 151 -1.67 3.81 -10.14
N PHE A 152 -1.92 2.80 -9.32
CA PHE A 152 -1.58 2.84 -7.89
C PHE A 152 -0.48 1.80 -7.66
N HIS A 153 0.72 2.28 -7.37
CA HIS A 153 1.84 1.41 -7.00
C HIS A 153 1.63 0.97 -5.54
N ILE A 154 0.80 -0.05 -5.35
CA ILE A 154 0.59 -0.63 -4.03
C ILE A 154 1.72 -1.63 -3.83
N ALA A 155 2.56 -1.41 -2.82
CA ALA A 155 3.66 -2.32 -2.52
C ALA A 155 3.10 -3.73 -2.22
N ASN A 156 3.87 -4.77 -2.58
CA ASN A 156 3.54 -6.14 -2.21
C ASN A 156 3.26 -6.24 -0.71
N ASN A 157 2.24 -7.01 -0.33
CA ASN A 157 1.88 -7.21 1.07
C ASN A 157 3.06 -7.72 1.92
N SER A 158 4.01 -8.44 1.33
CA SER A 158 5.26 -8.83 2.00
C SER A 158 6.05 -7.62 2.51
N ILE A 159 6.30 -6.61 1.67
CA ILE A 159 7.07 -5.42 2.08
C ILE A 159 6.32 -4.65 3.16
N TYR A 160 4.99 -4.57 3.04
CA TYR A 160 4.13 -3.95 4.05
C TYR A 160 4.22 -4.67 5.40
N ASN A 161 4.10 -6.00 5.41
CA ASN A 161 4.20 -6.82 6.61
C ASN A 161 5.61 -6.77 7.22
N ASP A 162 6.65 -6.77 6.37
CA ASP A 162 8.05 -6.64 6.80
C ASP A 162 8.28 -5.29 7.48
N TYR A 163 7.71 -4.20 6.93
CA TYR A 163 7.78 -2.87 7.55
C TYR A 163 7.09 -2.84 8.92
N LEU A 164 5.88 -3.38 9.03
CA LEU A 164 5.16 -3.47 10.30
C LEU A 164 5.94 -4.29 11.34
N ALA A 165 6.54 -5.41 10.92
CA ALA A 165 7.36 -6.23 11.80
C ALA A 165 8.58 -5.47 12.33
N LEU A 166 9.21 -4.65 11.48
CA LEU A 166 10.33 -3.78 11.89
C LEU A 166 9.91 -2.70 12.88
N GLU A 167 8.76 -2.06 12.68
CA GLU A 167 8.22 -1.08 13.65
C GLU A 167 7.90 -1.71 15.01
N GLN A 168 7.45 -2.97 15.02
CA GLN A 168 7.13 -3.71 16.25
C GLN A 168 8.36 -4.23 17.00
N GLY A 169 9.58 -3.88 16.55
CA GLY A 169 10.81 -4.27 17.22
C GLY A 169 11.31 -5.66 16.83
N MET A 170 11.02 -6.13 15.61
CA MET A 170 11.76 -7.26 15.04
C MET A 170 13.25 -6.90 15.05
N GLU A 171 14.04 -7.64 15.83
CA GLU A 171 15.49 -7.54 15.82
C GLU A 171 15.98 -7.86 14.40
N PRO A 172 16.57 -6.90 13.67
CA PRO A 172 17.08 -7.15 12.34
C PRO A 172 18.11 -8.29 12.43
N ASN A 173 17.96 -9.32 11.60
CA ASN A 173 19.05 -10.27 11.45
C ASN A 173 20.26 -9.50 10.88
N ARG A 174 21.49 -9.92 11.22
CA ARG A 174 22.76 -9.36 10.74
C ARG A 174 22.79 -9.12 9.22
N LEU A 175 22.06 -9.93 8.43
CA LEU A 175 21.89 -9.75 6.99
C LEU A 175 21.06 -8.50 6.64
N LEU A 176 19.98 -8.26 7.38
CA LEU A 176 19.09 -7.12 7.19
C LEU A 176 19.79 -5.81 7.57
N ASP A 177 20.58 -5.81 8.65
CA ASP A 177 21.44 -4.68 9.01
C ASP A 177 22.45 -4.34 7.91
N ARG A 178 23.10 -5.36 7.33
CA ARG A 178 24.04 -5.17 6.22
C ARG A 178 23.35 -4.59 4.98
N LEU A 179 22.14 -5.04 4.67
CA LEU A 179 21.37 -4.57 3.51
C LEU A 179 20.85 -3.14 3.69
N LEU A 180 20.33 -2.79 4.86
CA LEU A 180 19.68 -1.50 5.11
C LEU A 180 20.67 -0.40 5.51
N ILE A 181 21.66 -0.73 6.34
CA ILE A 181 22.57 0.26 6.94
C ILE A 181 23.85 0.39 6.11
N ASN A 182 24.09 -0.52 5.15
CA ASN A 182 25.37 -0.65 4.46
C ASN A 182 26.53 -0.59 5.48
N ALA A 183 26.30 -1.21 6.64
CA ALA A 183 27.23 -1.24 7.75
C ALA A 183 28.38 -2.17 7.36
N ASN A 184 29.31 -1.63 6.57
CA ASN A 184 30.62 -2.21 6.42
C ASN A 184 31.23 -2.37 7.80
N GLU A 185 31.71 -3.59 8.05
CA GLU A 185 32.36 -4.04 9.27
C GLU A 185 33.40 -3.01 9.73
N GLY A 186 33.07 -2.31 10.82
CA GLY A 186 33.95 -1.25 11.33
C GLY A 186 33.97 -1.10 12.86
N ASN A 187 33.23 -1.91 13.62
CA ASN A 187 33.40 -1.98 15.08
C ASN A 187 32.88 -3.33 15.61
N SER A 188 33.73 -4.36 15.51
CA SER A 188 33.53 -5.64 16.17
C SER A 188 33.86 -5.52 17.65
N THR A 189 32.83 -5.44 18.49
CA THR A 189 32.95 -5.87 19.88
C THR A 189 33.31 -7.35 19.87
N LYS A 190 34.51 -7.68 20.35
CA LYS A 190 35.00 -9.07 20.47
C LYS A 190 34.05 -9.91 21.30
N VAL A 191 33.18 -10.68 20.63
CA VAL A 191 32.61 -11.89 21.21
C VAL A 191 33.61 -13.00 20.93
N GLN A 192 34.22 -13.56 21.99
CA GLN A 192 35.04 -14.75 21.89
C GLN A 192 34.14 -15.91 21.45
N ALA A 193 34.21 -16.27 20.17
CA ALA A 193 33.71 -17.54 19.68
C ALA A 193 34.73 -18.62 20.03
N SER A 194 34.29 -19.65 20.75
CA SER A 194 35.04 -20.89 20.92
C SER A 194 35.31 -21.53 19.57
N GLU A 195 36.57 -21.86 19.33
CA GLU A 195 37.10 -22.43 18.09
C GLU A 195 36.41 -23.75 17.70
N GLY A 196 35.77 -23.71 16.55
CA GLY A 196 35.58 -24.84 15.65
C GLY A 196 35.76 -24.30 14.23
N GLN A 197 37.02 -24.15 13.81
CA GLN A 197 37.35 -23.74 12.44
C GLN A 197 37.16 -24.94 11.52
N GLU A 198 36.01 -25.04 10.85
CA GLU A 198 35.97 -25.70 9.54
C GLU A 198 36.22 -24.62 8.49
N GLU A 199 37.35 -24.74 7.81
CA GLU A 199 37.80 -23.85 6.75
C GLU A 199 36.96 -24.17 5.50
N ILE A 200 35.88 -23.42 5.29
CA ILE A 200 35.01 -23.60 4.12
C ILE A 200 35.76 -23.11 2.88
N ARG A 201 36.03 -24.00 1.93
CA ARG A 201 36.69 -23.67 0.66
C ARG A 201 35.66 -23.58 -0.45
N GLU A 202 35.82 -22.60 -1.34
CA GLU A 202 34.91 -22.40 -2.49
C GLU A 202 34.80 -23.62 -3.41
N GLU A 203 35.80 -24.49 -3.43
CA GLU A 203 35.82 -25.74 -4.20
C GLU A 203 34.76 -26.77 -3.75
N ASP A 204 34.17 -26.60 -2.56
CA ASP A 204 33.15 -27.50 -2.01
C ASP A 204 31.71 -27.12 -2.42
N PHE A 205 31.51 -25.98 -3.10
CA PHE A 205 30.20 -25.52 -3.57
C PHE A 205 30.15 -25.41 -5.10
N TYR A 206 29.63 -26.44 -5.76
CA TYR A 206 29.22 -26.34 -7.16
C TYR A 206 27.76 -25.87 -7.23
N PHE A 207 27.56 -24.60 -7.62
CA PHE A 207 26.24 -24.12 -8.03
C PHE A 207 25.91 -24.68 -9.41
N MET A 208 25.38 -25.90 -9.44
CA MET A 208 24.80 -26.46 -10.65
C MET A 208 23.57 -25.63 -11.01
N THR A 209 23.68 -24.84 -12.07
CA THR A 209 22.51 -24.16 -12.64
C THR A 209 21.87 -25.09 -13.67
N SER A 210 20.55 -25.02 -13.80
CA SER A 210 19.75 -25.85 -14.72
C SER A 210 20.04 -25.61 -16.21
N LEU A 211 21.10 -24.88 -16.55
CA LEU A 211 21.60 -24.62 -17.90
C LEU A 211 22.75 -25.55 -18.33
N ASP A 212 23.27 -26.41 -17.44
CA ASP A 212 24.39 -27.32 -17.74
C ASP A 212 23.99 -28.65 -18.41
N TYR A 213 22.72 -28.83 -18.77
CA TYR A 213 22.28 -29.93 -19.64
C TYR A 213 21.97 -29.39 -21.05
N SER A 214 22.92 -29.56 -21.97
CA SER A 214 22.70 -29.57 -23.42
C SER A 214 23.13 -30.92 -23.99
#